data_AF-A0A939YGQ5-F1
#
_entry.id   AF-A0A939YGQ5-F1
#
_cell.length_a   1.000
_cell.length_b   1.000
_cell.length_c   1.000
_cell.angle_alpha   90.00
_cell.angle_beta   90.00
_cell.angle_gamma   90.00
#
_symmetry.space_group_name_H-M   'P 1'
#
loop_
_entity.id
_entity.type
_entity.pdbx_description
1 polymer ?
#
loop_
_entity_poly.entity_id
_entity_poly.type
_entity_poly.pdbx_seq_one_letter_code
_entity_poly.pdbx_strand_id
1 'polypeptide(L)'
;ITSTQTVSKPNGPEIQGRRLSFCRLINGTRVVGNGGIDMYFNIDGLEQLRITTFDYEQIDTLDMISLNTALKNVKDPDGYSIDWKGSPDYTGKADSIVINQVKLLYVNQYSEGCTVLQPVYNFIGEAVNESGEIHINARIIAIPEKYTYD
;
A
#
# COMPACT_ATOMS: atom_id res chain seq x y z
N ILE A 1 -7.61 -10.32 2.29
CA ILE A 1 -7.48 -9.63 3.61
C ILE A 1 -8.86 -9.65 4.25
N THR A 2 -8.95 -10.01 5.54
CA THR A 2 -10.21 -10.01 6.29
C THR A 2 -10.21 -8.87 7.29
N SER A 3 -11.29 -8.10 7.36
CA SER A 3 -11.48 -7.09 8.40
C SER A 3 -12.91 -7.09 8.90
N THR A 4 -13.07 -6.75 10.18
CA THR A 4 -14.38 -6.49 10.78
C THR A 4 -14.79 -5.07 10.40
N GLN A 5 -16.00 -4.91 9.87
CA GLN A 5 -16.55 -3.60 9.51
C GLN A 5 -17.99 -3.53 10.02
N THR A 6 -18.37 -2.38 10.58
CA THR A 6 -19.77 -2.10 10.89
C THR A 6 -20.45 -1.66 9.61
N VAL A 7 -21.46 -2.40 9.17
CA VAL A 7 -22.28 -2.01 8.03
C VAL A 7 -23.59 -1.45 8.59
N SER A 8 -23.79 -0.14 8.45
CA SER A 8 -25.03 0.52 8.85
C SER A 8 -26.01 0.48 7.67
N LYS A 9 -27.19 -0.10 7.88
CA LYS A 9 -28.31 0.10 6.94
C LYS A 9 -28.82 1.54 7.09
N PRO A 10 -29.25 2.22 6.02
CA PRO A 10 -29.64 3.63 6.07
C PRO A 10 -30.71 3.99 7.12
N ASN A 11 -31.49 3.01 7.60
CA ASN A 11 -32.49 3.14 8.68
C ASN A 11 -32.69 1.81 9.44
N GLY A 12 -31.66 0.97 9.58
CA GLY A 12 -31.76 -0.36 10.21
C GLY A 12 -30.74 -0.58 11.33
N PRO A 13 -30.85 -1.67 12.10
CA PRO A 13 -29.89 -1.98 13.15
C PRO A 13 -28.47 -2.10 12.57
N GLU A 14 -27.46 -1.72 13.36
CA GLU A 14 -26.07 -1.98 13.02
C GLU A 14 -25.83 -3.48 12.96
N ILE A 15 -25.36 -3.97 11.82
CA ILE A 15 -25.01 -5.38 11.65
C ILE A 15 -23.48 -5.45 11.60
N GLN A 16 -22.87 -6.20 12.52
CA GLN A 16 -21.46 -6.52 12.42
C GLN A 16 -21.25 -7.43 11.22
N GLY A 17 -20.59 -6.89 10.20
CA GLY A 17 -20.25 -7.61 8.99
C GLY A 17 -18.77 -8.00 8.96
N ARG A 18 -18.46 -9.06 8.21
CA ARG A 18 -17.08 -9.40 7.84
C ARG A 18 -16.84 -9.01 6.39
N ARG A 19 -15.78 -8.25 6.15
CA ARG A 19 -15.31 -7.97 4.79
C ARG A 19 -14.21 -8.95 4.41
N LEU A 20 -14.38 -9.61 3.27
CA LEU A 20 -13.31 -10.33 2.57
C LEU A 20 -12.92 -9.53 1.33
N SER A 21 -11.65 -9.13 1.28
CA SER A 21 -11.12 -8.32 0.17
C SER A 21 -10.10 -9.10 -0.64
N PHE A 22 -10.29 -9.11 -1.96
CA PHE A 22 -9.40 -9.67 -2.97
C PHE A 22 -8.81 -8.55 -3.82
N CYS A 23 -7.49 -8.56 -3.96
CA CYS A 23 -6.76 -7.63 -4.83
C CYS A 23 -6.50 -8.27 -6.20
N ARG A 24 -6.52 -7.45 -7.25
CA ARG A 24 -6.06 -7.87 -8.58
C ARG A 24 -4.57 -8.21 -8.56
N LEU A 25 -4.19 -9.22 -9.33
CA LEU A 25 -2.81 -9.52 -9.68
C LEU A 25 -2.59 -9.20 -11.16
N ILE A 26 -1.43 -8.65 -11.50
CA ILE A 26 -0.95 -8.49 -12.88
C ILE A 26 0.40 -9.18 -12.94
N ASN A 27 0.53 -10.21 -13.78
CA ASN A 27 1.73 -11.04 -13.88
C ASN A 27 2.21 -11.56 -12.51
N GLY A 28 1.27 -11.97 -11.64
CA GLY A 28 1.54 -12.42 -10.27
C GLY A 28 1.86 -11.30 -9.26
N THR A 29 2.04 -10.07 -9.70
CA THR A 29 2.30 -8.90 -8.83
C THR A 29 1.01 -8.27 -8.37
N ARG A 30 0.92 -8.00 -7.06
CA ARG A 30 -0.27 -7.42 -6.44
C ARG A 30 -0.45 -5.96 -6.84
N VAL A 31 -1.70 -5.61 -7.20
CA VAL A 31 -2.15 -4.22 -7.33
C VAL A 31 -2.74 -3.74 -6.01
N VAL A 32 -2.28 -2.59 -5.53
CA VAL A 32 -2.76 -1.89 -4.33
C VAL A 32 -3.48 -0.61 -4.77
N GLY A 33 -4.70 -0.43 -4.28
CA GLY A 33 -5.54 0.73 -4.60
C GLY A 33 -7.02 0.34 -4.65
N ASN A 34 -7.81 1.11 -5.39
CA ASN A 34 -9.27 0.96 -5.44
C ASN A 34 -9.76 -0.23 -6.29
N GLY A 35 -8.89 -0.86 -7.06
CA GLY A 35 -9.24 -2.02 -7.91
C GLY A 35 -9.24 -3.33 -7.12
N GLY A 36 -10.37 -4.05 -7.13
CA GLY A 36 -10.52 -5.30 -6.40
C GLY A 36 -11.95 -5.78 -6.27
N ILE A 37 -12.11 -6.83 -5.47
CA ILE A 37 -13.40 -7.41 -5.11
C ILE A 37 -13.53 -7.38 -3.60
N ASP A 38 -14.60 -6.78 -3.11
CA ASP A 38 -14.98 -6.78 -1.70
C ASP A 38 -16.29 -7.53 -1.51
N MET A 39 -16.26 -8.53 -0.65
CA MET A 39 -17.43 -9.31 -0.24
C MET A 39 -17.74 -8.99 1.21
N TYR A 40 -19.00 -8.66 1.50
CA TYR A 40 -19.48 -8.33 2.84
C TYR A 40 -20.46 -9.40 3.29
N PHE A 41 -20.14 -10.06 4.40
CA PHE A 41 -20.95 -11.13 4.98
C PHE A 41 -21.58 -10.67 6.29
N ASN A 42 -22.82 -11.08 6.52
CA ASN A 42 -23.48 -11.03 7.82
C ASN A 42 -23.86 -12.46 8.28
N ILE A 43 -24.70 -12.55 9.30
CA ILE A 43 -25.21 -13.82 9.86
C ILE A 43 -25.93 -14.68 8.81
N ASP A 44 -26.64 -14.06 7.87
CA ASP A 44 -27.44 -14.75 6.87
C ASP A 44 -26.64 -15.13 5.60
N GLY A 45 -25.36 -14.73 5.53
CA GLY A 45 -24.46 -15.03 4.42
C GLY A 45 -23.94 -13.78 3.72
N LEU A 46 -23.75 -13.87 2.39
CA LEU A 46 -23.23 -12.76 1.58
C LEU A 46 -24.31 -11.67 1.43
N GLU A 47 -24.07 -10.50 2.01
CA GLU A 47 -24.99 -9.35 1.97
C GLU A 47 -24.69 -8.43 0.77
N GLN A 48 -23.40 -8.20 0.50
CA GLN A 48 -22.98 -7.28 -0.56
C GLN A 48 -21.72 -7.78 -1.26
N LEU A 49 -21.70 -7.61 -2.58
CA LEU A 49 -20.53 -7.77 -3.43
C LEU A 49 -20.25 -6.44 -4.11
N ARG A 50 -19.03 -5.91 -3.93
CA ARG A 50 -18.53 -4.72 -4.64
C ARG A 50 -17.36 -5.13 -5.50
N ILE A 51 -17.46 -4.83 -6.79
CA ILE A 51 -16.41 -5.09 -7.77
C ILE A 51 -16.02 -3.75 -8.36
N THR A 52 -14.72 -3.41 -8.26
CA THR A 52 -14.14 -2.24 -8.91
C THR A 52 -13.04 -2.72 -9.84
N THR A 53 -13.23 -2.52 -11.13
CA THR A 53 -12.29 -2.96 -12.17
C THR A 53 -11.79 -1.78 -12.98
N PHE A 54 -10.53 -1.89 -13.40
CA PHE A 54 -9.88 -1.00 -14.35
C PHE A 54 -9.28 -1.88 -15.45
N ASP A 55 -9.45 -1.49 -16.70
CA ASP A 55 -8.84 -2.18 -17.84
C ASP A 55 -7.49 -1.55 -18.14
N TYR A 56 -6.45 -2.19 -17.61
CA TYR A 56 -5.06 -1.84 -17.90
C TYR A 56 -4.56 -2.66 -19.08
N GLU A 57 -3.98 -1.97 -20.04
CA GLU A 57 -3.23 -2.56 -21.15
C GLU A 57 -1.73 -2.32 -20.93
N GLN A 58 -0.92 -3.33 -21.25
CA GLN A 58 0.53 -3.15 -21.27
C GLN A 58 0.91 -2.45 -22.58
N ILE A 59 1.36 -1.20 -22.46
CA ILE A 59 1.76 -0.38 -23.63
C ILE A 59 3.26 -0.37 -23.88
N ASP A 60 4.09 -0.66 -22.86
CA ASP A 60 5.55 -0.65 -22.96
C ASP A 60 6.19 -1.48 -21.82
N THR A 61 7.52 -1.61 -21.85
CA THR A 61 8.37 -2.17 -20.80
C THR A 61 9.42 -1.16 -20.37
N LEU A 62 9.56 -0.96 -19.06
CA LEU A 62 10.54 -0.05 -18.48
C LEU A 62 11.57 -0.83 -17.66
N ASP A 63 12.83 -0.38 -17.74
CA ASP A 63 13.86 -0.83 -16.80
C ASP A 63 13.47 -0.44 -15.38
N MET A 64 13.71 -1.34 -14.43
CA MET A 64 13.52 -1.06 -13.01
C MET A 64 14.82 -0.59 -12.37
N ILE A 65 14.72 0.30 -11.38
CA ILE A 65 15.86 0.56 -10.50
C ILE A 65 16.20 -0.72 -9.72
N SER A 66 17.49 -0.91 -9.44
CA SER A 66 17.94 -2.05 -8.64
C SER A 66 17.40 -1.95 -7.21
N LEU A 67 17.20 -3.12 -6.57
CA LEU A 67 16.81 -3.16 -5.15
C LEU A 67 17.82 -2.45 -4.25
N ASN A 68 19.12 -2.52 -4.59
CA ASN A 68 20.17 -1.82 -3.83
C ASN A 68 20.02 -0.30 -3.93
N THR A 69 19.68 0.22 -5.10
CA THR A 69 19.39 1.65 -5.30
C THR A 69 18.17 2.05 -4.47
N ALA A 70 17.08 1.29 -4.58
CA ALA A 70 15.87 1.57 -3.81
C ALA A 70 16.10 1.51 -2.29
N LEU A 71 16.88 0.53 -1.81
CA LEU A 71 17.22 0.38 -0.39
C LEU A 71 18.07 1.54 0.13
N LYS A 72 19.00 2.06 -0.68
CA LYS A 72 19.78 3.27 -0.32
C LYS A 72 18.85 4.46 -0.12
N ASN A 73 17.87 4.66 -1.00
CA ASN A 73 16.93 5.77 -0.88
C ASN A 73 16.09 5.67 0.40
N VAL A 74 15.67 4.46 0.81
CA VAL A 74 14.94 4.27 2.10
C VAL A 74 15.82 4.56 3.31
N LYS A 75 17.12 4.23 3.23
CA LYS A 75 18.06 4.38 4.34
C LYS A 75 18.69 5.76 4.42
N ASP A 76 18.40 6.66 3.48
CA ASP A 76 18.85 8.04 3.52
C ASP A 76 18.02 8.83 4.54
N PRO A 77 18.60 9.22 5.70
CA PRO A 77 17.87 9.91 6.78
C PRO A 77 17.37 11.30 6.38
N ASP A 78 17.92 11.89 5.32
CA ASP A 78 17.50 13.21 4.80
C ASP A 78 16.40 13.09 3.74
N GLY A 79 16.17 11.89 3.20
CA GLY A 79 15.20 11.63 2.13
C GLY A 79 13.77 11.35 2.60
N TYR A 80 13.57 11.06 3.90
CA TYR A 80 12.27 10.64 4.44
C TYR A 80 11.88 11.39 5.72
N SER A 81 10.80 12.19 5.62
CA SER A 81 10.00 12.52 6.80
C SER A 81 9.05 11.35 7.07
N ILE A 82 9.25 10.63 8.16
CA ILE A 82 8.35 9.55 8.57
C ILE A 82 7.07 10.22 9.10
N ASP A 83 5.94 10.06 8.39
CA ASP A 83 4.64 10.61 8.81
C ASP A 83 4.18 9.91 10.10
N TRP A 84 4.38 10.61 11.21
CA TRP A 84 4.32 10.23 12.63
C TRP A 84 2.92 9.85 13.15
N LYS A 85 1.93 9.68 12.28
CA LYS A 85 0.51 9.54 12.66
C LYS A 85 0.18 8.29 13.48
N GLY A 86 1.11 7.36 13.67
CA GLY A 86 0.92 6.13 14.45
C GLY A 86 1.68 6.04 15.78
N SER A 87 2.65 6.92 16.03
CA SER A 87 3.56 6.80 17.19
C SER A 87 3.92 8.19 17.71
N PRO A 88 3.06 8.82 18.55
CA PRO A 88 3.24 10.19 19.01
C PRO A 88 4.53 10.40 19.82
N ASP A 89 5.11 9.34 20.36
CA ASP A 89 6.32 9.39 21.18
C ASP A 89 7.62 9.31 20.35
N TYR A 90 7.53 8.91 19.07
CA TYR A 90 8.71 8.86 18.19
C TYR A 90 8.90 10.22 17.51
N THR A 91 9.97 10.91 17.87
CA THR A 91 10.28 12.24 17.33
C THR A 91 11.69 12.27 16.75
N GLY A 92 11.92 13.13 15.76
CA GLY A 92 13.24 13.30 15.14
C GLY A 92 13.58 12.27 14.06
N LYS A 93 14.87 12.23 13.68
CA LYS A 93 15.40 11.32 12.65
C LYS A 93 15.68 9.95 13.23
N ALA A 94 15.67 8.92 12.38
CA ALA A 94 16.08 7.58 12.76
C ALA A 94 17.62 7.49 12.85
N ASP A 95 18.14 6.89 13.92
CA ASP A 95 19.55 6.56 14.04
C ASP A 95 19.88 5.28 13.25
N SER A 96 18.90 4.36 13.17
CA SER A 96 19.03 3.13 12.39
C SER A 96 17.71 2.70 11.76
N ILE A 97 17.81 2.03 10.62
CA ILE A 97 16.67 1.45 9.89
C ILE A 97 17.01 0.02 9.50
N VAL A 98 16.17 -0.92 9.91
CA VAL A 98 16.25 -2.34 9.57
C VAL A 98 15.06 -2.70 8.69
N ILE A 99 15.34 -3.26 7.51
CA ILE A 99 14.31 -3.72 6.58
C ILE A 99 14.15 -5.23 6.75
N ASN A 100 12.95 -5.65 7.14
CA ASN A 100 12.61 -7.05 7.39
C ASN A 100 11.97 -7.70 6.16
N GLN A 101 11.30 -6.91 5.33
CA GLN A 101 10.60 -7.41 4.15
C GLN A 101 10.57 -6.38 3.02
N VAL A 102 10.71 -6.87 1.78
CA VAL A 102 10.48 -6.08 0.56
C VAL A 102 9.49 -6.79 -0.32
N LYS A 103 8.53 -6.04 -0.89
CA LYS A 103 7.58 -6.55 -1.89
C LYS A 103 7.57 -5.63 -3.11
N LEU A 104 7.53 -6.22 -4.30
CA LEU A 104 7.16 -5.49 -5.50
C LEU A 104 5.63 -5.44 -5.60
N LEU A 105 5.08 -4.26 -5.84
CA LEU A 105 3.64 -4.01 -5.95
C LEU A 105 3.39 -3.03 -7.10
N TYR A 106 2.17 -3.06 -7.64
CA TYR A 106 1.65 -1.94 -8.43
C TYR A 106 0.76 -1.07 -7.55
N VAL A 107 0.85 0.24 -7.68
CA VAL A 107 -0.01 1.20 -6.99
C VAL A 107 -0.88 1.94 -8.00
N ASN A 108 -2.18 1.95 -7.74
CA ASN A 108 -3.12 2.87 -8.36
C ASN A 108 -3.22 4.11 -7.45
N GLN A 109 -2.58 5.22 -7.86
CA GLN A 109 -2.32 6.37 -6.99
C GLN A 109 -3.49 7.37 -6.86
N TYR A 110 -4.54 7.26 -7.67
CA TYR A 110 -5.61 8.26 -7.70
C TYR A 110 -6.95 7.68 -7.26
N SER A 111 -7.68 8.46 -6.45
CA SER A 111 -9.02 8.10 -5.96
C SER A 111 -10.03 7.91 -7.08
N GLU A 112 -9.86 8.64 -8.19
CA GLU A 112 -10.71 8.57 -9.39
C GLU A 112 -10.26 7.49 -10.40
N GLY A 113 -9.22 6.72 -10.05
CA GLY A 113 -8.59 5.76 -10.93
C GLY A 113 -7.36 6.33 -11.61
N CYS A 114 -6.23 5.66 -11.43
CA CYS A 114 -5.01 5.97 -12.17
C CYS A 114 -5.07 5.34 -13.55
N THR A 115 -4.70 6.13 -14.56
CA THR A 115 -4.49 5.68 -15.94
C THR A 115 -3.28 4.74 -16.07
N VAL A 116 -2.29 4.88 -15.18
CA VAL A 116 -1.03 4.13 -15.22
C VAL A 116 -0.76 3.43 -13.89
N LEU A 117 -0.54 2.12 -13.91
CA LEU A 117 -0.10 1.42 -12.70
C LEU A 117 1.37 1.68 -12.43
N GLN A 118 1.67 2.29 -11.29
CA GLN A 118 3.04 2.59 -10.92
C GLN A 118 3.67 1.41 -10.17
N PRO A 119 4.76 0.81 -10.67
CA PRO A 119 5.49 -0.20 -9.93
C PRO A 119 6.25 0.44 -8.76
N VAL A 120 6.16 -0.18 -7.59
CA VAL A 120 6.83 0.29 -6.38
C VAL A 120 7.46 -0.87 -5.60
N TYR A 121 8.61 -0.61 -5.00
CA TYR A 121 9.13 -1.43 -3.92
C TYR A 121 8.52 -0.96 -2.60
N ASN A 122 7.84 -1.85 -1.90
CA ASN A 122 7.28 -1.62 -0.59
C ASN A 122 8.17 -2.27 0.47
N PHE A 123 8.90 -1.45 1.20
CA PHE A 123 9.81 -1.83 2.27
C PHE A 123 9.08 -1.78 3.61
N ILE A 124 9.13 -2.89 4.35
CA ILE A 124 8.55 -3.02 5.69
C ILE A 124 9.68 -3.33 6.65
N GLY A 125 9.73 -2.60 7.75
CA GLY A 125 10.83 -2.69 8.69
C GLY A 125 10.59 -1.90 9.96
N GLU A 126 11.67 -1.61 10.66
CA GLU A 126 11.71 -0.85 11.90
C GLU A 126 12.74 0.27 11.81
N ALA A 127 12.39 1.42 12.38
CA ALA A 127 13.29 2.54 12.57
C ALA A 127 13.43 2.82 14.07
N VAL A 128 14.66 3.06 14.52
CA VAL A 128 14.99 3.24 15.93
C VAL A 128 15.78 4.53 16.11
N ASN A 129 15.45 5.27 17.17
CA ASN A 129 16.26 6.37 17.69
C ASN A 129 16.15 6.48 19.23
N GLU A 130 16.76 7.51 19.82
CA GLU A 130 16.69 7.78 21.27
C GLU A 130 15.26 7.90 21.83
N SER A 131 14.27 8.27 20.99
CA SER A 131 12.86 8.40 21.40
C SER A 131 12.12 7.06 21.39
N GLY A 132 12.65 6.02 20.74
CA GLY A 132 12.06 4.69 20.71
C GLY A 132 12.17 4.01 19.35
N GLU A 133 11.23 3.11 19.08
CA GLU A 133 11.16 2.29 17.87
C GLU A 133 9.79 2.45 17.19
N ILE A 134 9.79 2.49 15.86
CA ILE A 134 8.57 2.51 15.05
C ILE A 134 8.63 1.55 13.87
N HIS A 135 7.47 1.00 13.53
CA HIS A 135 7.31 0.27 12.29
C HIS A 135 7.26 1.22 11.10
N ILE A 136 8.06 0.94 10.09
CA ILE A 136 8.08 1.69 8.83
C ILE A 136 7.46 0.89 7.69
N ASN A 137 6.78 1.62 6.81
CA ASN A 137 6.24 1.11 5.56
C ASN A 137 6.53 2.13 4.45
N ALA A 138 7.72 2.02 3.85
CA ALA A 138 8.21 2.95 2.84
C ALA A 138 7.93 2.42 1.42
N ARG A 139 7.52 3.30 0.51
CA ARG A 139 7.28 2.96 -0.89
C ARG A 139 8.20 3.76 -1.79
N ILE A 140 9.05 3.04 -2.54
CA ILE A 140 9.95 3.64 -3.53
C ILE A 140 9.42 3.32 -4.92
N ILE A 141 9.35 4.34 -5.77
CA ILE A 141 9.04 4.18 -7.20
C ILE A 141 10.11 3.27 -7.82
N ALA A 142 9.68 2.18 -8.46
CA ALA A 142 10.62 1.17 -8.94
C ALA A 142 11.17 1.45 -10.34
N ILE A 143 10.83 2.60 -10.95
CA ILE A 143 11.33 3.04 -12.26
C ILE A 143 12.34 4.19 -12.09
N PRO A 144 13.32 4.33 -13.00
CA PRO A 144 14.24 5.46 -13.04
C PRO A 144 13.52 6.82 -13.14
N GLU A 145 14.12 7.86 -12.55
CA GLU A 145 13.60 9.23 -12.56
C GLU A 145 13.38 9.80 -13.97
N LYS A 146 14.17 9.37 -14.96
CA LYS A 146 13.98 9.78 -16.36
C LYS A 146 12.60 9.40 -16.94
N TYR A 147 11.86 8.52 -16.27
CA TYR A 147 10.50 8.08 -16.64
C TYR A 147 9.41 8.62 -15.70
N THR A 148 9.78 9.39 -14.67
CA THR A 148 8.81 10.06 -13.79
C THR A 148 8.53 11.47 -14.31
N TYR A 149 7.28 11.91 -14.24
CA TYR A 149 6.90 13.29 -14.53
C TYR A 149 7.03 14.12 -13.24
N ASP A 150 7.51 15.37 -13.36
CA ASP A 150 7.45 16.39 -12.30
C ASP A 150 6.00 16.81 -11.99
#